data_AF-A0A4Y2PY27-F1
#
_entry.id   AF-A0A4Y2PY27-F1
#
_cell.length_a   1.000
_cell.length_b   1.000
_cell.length_c   1.000
_cell.angle_alpha   90.00
_cell.angle_beta   90.00
_cell.angle_gamma   90.00
#
_symmetry.space_group_name_H-M   'P 1'
#
loop_
_entity.id
_entity.type
_entity.pdbx_description
1 polymer ?
#
loop_
_entity_poly.entity_id
_entity_poly.type
_entity_poly.pdbx_seq_one_letter_code
_entity_poly.pdbx_strand_id
1 'polypeptide(L)'
;MTVSRQTVYRRLGHIGLYARRPVRCVPLTATHCRLRLAWSREHALWTPQQWSCVMFSDESRFSLQSDSRRTFIWRAPGTRYHQENTIERHRYGGEGWLVWGGIILGSRTDLHVQSVTMTGHIYRDVILEQHVRLFRGAMGAEFLFMDDNVRPHRANIVDKCLQSEDITRMDWPAYSPDLNPIEHV
;
A
#
# COMPACT_ATOMS: atom_id res chain seq x y z
N MET A 1 -4.91 -45.97 -14.70
CA MET A 1 -5.07 -45.90 -13.23
C MET A 1 -5.35 -44.46 -12.84
N THR A 2 -6.51 -44.18 -12.24
CA THR A 2 -6.90 -42.82 -11.84
C THR A 2 -6.63 -42.66 -10.36
N VAL A 3 -5.69 -41.79 -9.98
CA VAL A 3 -5.35 -41.54 -8.58
C VAL A 3 -6.43 -40.65 -7.96
N SER A 4 -6.95 -41.03 -6.79
CA SER A 4 -7.96 -40.22 -6.08
C SER A 4 -7.33 -39.00 -5.40
N ARG A 5 -8.10 -37.90 -5.27
CA ARG A 5 -7.66 -36.67 -4.57
C ARG A 5 -7.20 -36.93 -3.14
N GLN A 6 -7.87 -37.84 -2.42
CA GLN A 6 -7.52 -38.20 -1.05
C GLN A 6 -6.12 -38.84 -0.97
N THR A 7 -5.79 -39.71 -1.92
CA THR A 7 -4.46 -40.32 -2.00
C THR A 7 -3.37 -39.27 -2.22
N VAL A 8 -3.63 -38.29 -3.10
CA VAL A 8 -2.71 -37.15 -3.32
C VAL A 8 -2.54 -36.33 -2.05
N TYR A 9 -3.63 -35.97 -1.37
CA TYR A 9 -3.58 -35.13 -0.16
C TYR A 9 -2.83 -35.83 0.97
N ARG A 10 -3.07 -37.13 1.18
CA ARG A 10 -2.37 -37.92 2.19
C ARG A 10 -0.87 -37.97 1.89
N ARG A 11 -0.47 -38.22 0.63
CA ARG A 11 0.94 -38.25 0.23
C ARG A 11 1.62 -36.89 0.41
N LEU A 12 0.94 -35.79 0.07
CA LEU A 12 1.44 -34.44 0.31
C LEU A 12 1.57 -34.13 1.81
N GLY A 13 0.61 -34.55 2.64
CA GLY A 13 0.69 -34.43 4.09
C GLY A 13 1.85 -35.23 4.70
N HIS A 14 2.14 -36.43 4.19
CA HIS A 14 3.29 -37.23 4.63
C HIS A 14 4.64 -36.55 4.39
N ILE A 15 4.74 -35.68 3.38
CA ILE A 15 5.94 -34.87 3.10
C ILE A 15 5.85 -33.46 3.69
N GLY A 16 4.90 -33.21 4.59
CA GLY A 16 4.76 -31.95 5.32
C GLY A 16 4.11 -30.81 4.55
N LEU A 17 3.47 -31.07 3.41
CA LEU A 17 2.81 -30.06 2.60
C LEU A 17 1.31 -30.02 2.87
N TYR A 18 0.78 -28.81 3.05
CA TYR A 18 -0.63 -28.59 3.32
C TYR A 18 -1.22 -27.55 2.38
N ALA A 19 -2.44 -27.80 1.91
CA ALA A 19 -3.22 -26.82 1.18
C ALA A 19 -3.47 -25.59 2.07
N ARG A 20 -2.99 -24.43 1.62
CA ARG A 20 -3.15 -23.14 2.28
C ARG A 20 -3.45 -22.07 1.25
N ARG A 21 -4.13 -21.01 1.66
CA ARG A 21 -4.27 -19.83 0.81
C ARG A 21 -2.91 -19.13 0.74
N PRO A 22 -2.39 -18.86 -0.47
CA PRO A 22 -1.19 -18.03 -0.61
C PRO A 22 -1.49 -16.62 -0.09
N VAL A 23 -0.46 -15.97 0.44
CA VAL A 23 -0.54 -14.53 0.72
C VAL A 23 -0.45 -13.79 -0.60
N ARG A 24 -1.34 -12.82 -0.81
CA ARG A 24 -1.18 -11.84 -1.89
C ARG A 24 -0.28 -10.72 -1.40
N CYS A 25 0.91 -10.60 -1.96
CA CYS A 25 1.85 -9.53 -1.63
C CYS A 25 2.70 -9.22 -2.86
N VAL A 26 3.38 -8.09 -2.84
CA VAL A 26 4.34 -7.76 -3.91
C VAL A 26 5.69 -8.37 -3.55
N PRO A 27 6.36 -9.12 -4.45
CA PRO A 27 7.66 -9.71 -4.15
C PRO A 27 8.69 -8.60 -3.89
N LEU A 28 9.41 -8.72 -2.79
CA LEU A 28 10.43 -7.75 -2.40
C LEU A 28 11.79 -8.20 -2.92
N THR A 29 12.50 -7.28 -3.59
CA THR A 29 13.91 -7.49 -3.93
C THR A 29 14.76 -7.28 -2.67
N ALA A 30 16.02 -7.76 -2.69
CA ALA A 30 16.97 -7.49 -1.61
C ALA A 30 17.13 -5.98 -1.32
N THR A 31 17.07 -5.16 -2.37
CA THR A 31 17.10 -3.70 -2.26
C THR A 31 15.87 -3.18 -1.52
N HIS A 32 14.66 -3.66 -1.84
CA HIS A 32 13.44 -3.27 -1.13
C HIS A 32 13.54 -3.62 0.35
N CYS A 33 13.96 -4.85 0.68
CA CYS A 33 14.12 -5.29 2.07
C CYS A 33 15.08 -4.39 2.86
N ARG A 34 16.23 -4.03 2.26
CA ARG A 34 17.21 -3.15 2.90
C ARG A 34 16.67 -1.75 3.15
N LEU A 35 16.01 -1.14 2.16
CA LEU A 35 15.45 0.21 2.28
C LEU A 35 14.31 0.26 3.31
N ARG A 36 13.42 -0.74 3.28
CA ARG A 36 12.35 -0.89 4.27
C ARG A 36 12.90 -1.02 5.69
N LEU A 37 13.90 -1.87 5.89
CA LEU A 37 14.53 -2.06 7.20
C LEU A 37 15.23 -0.78 7.70
N ALA A 38 15.91 -0.05 6.81
CA ALA A 38 16.55 1.22 7.16
C ALA A 38 15.51 2.24 7.62
N TRP A 39 14.45 2.42 6.84
CA TRP A 39 13.35 3.32 7.18
C TRP A 39 12.69 2.94 8.52
N SER A 40 12.40 1.65 8.73
CA SER A 40 11.80 1.19 9.99
C SER A 40 12.72 1.44 11.19
N ARG A 41 14.04 1.32 11.03
CA ARG A 41 15.00 1.60 12.11
C ARG A 41 15.08 3.09 12.43
N GLU A 42 15.07 3.93 11.40
CA GLU A 42 15.07 5.39 11.56
C GLU A 42 13.84 5.89 12.31
N HIS A 43 12.68 5.29 12.02
CA HIS A 43 11.40 5.69 12.61
C HIS A 43 11.01 4.88 13.86
N ALA A 44 11.84 3.91 14.28
CA ALA A 44 11.54 3.02 15.41
C ALA A 44 11.40 3.76 16.75
N LEU A 45 12.11 4.88 16.91
CA LEU A 45 12.15 5.68 18.13
C LEU A 45 11.29 6.95 18.05
N TRP A 46 10.51 7.11 16.97
CA TRP A 46 9.61 8.25 16.85
C TRP A 46 8.52 8.20 17.92
N THR A 47 8.31 9.35 18.55
CA THR A 47 7.29 9.57 19.58
C THR A 47 5.89 9.62 18.96
N PRO A 48 4.82 9.35 19.76
CA PRO A 48 3.45 9.54 19.29
C PRO A 48 3.17 10.95 18.76
N GLN A 49 3.80 11.97 19.34
CA GLN A 49 3.69 13.36 18.90
C GLN A 49 4.27 13.54 17.48
N GLN A 50 5.44 12.97 17.19
CA GLN A 50 6.01 13.01 15.84
C GLN A 50 5.09 12.31 14.83
N TRP A 51 4.54 11.14 15.19
CA TRP A 51 3.57 10.44 14.35
C TRP A 51 2.26 11.21 14.17
N SER A 52 1.85 12.01 15.16
CA SER A 52 0.61 12.79 15.09
C SER A 52 0.60 13.86 14.00
N CYS A 53 1.78 14.28 13.54
CA CYS A 53 1.95 15.26 12.48
C CYS A 53 2.03 14.64 11.08
N VAL A 54 1.99 13.30 10.96
CA VAL A 54 2.06 12.59 9.69
C VAL A 54 0.66 12.31 9.14
N MET A 55 0.36 12.82 7.96
CA MET A 55 -0.80 12.39 7.18
C MET A 55 -0.43 11.19 6.31
N PHE A 56 -1.07 10.06 6.56
CA PHE A 56 -0.99 8.87 5.73
C PHE A 56 -2.09 8.91 4.67
N SER A 57 -1.74 8.69 3.40
CA SER A 57 -2.70 8.64 2.31
C SER A 57 -2.53 7.40 1.43
N ASP A 58 -3.57 7.04 0.69
CA ASP A 58 -3.52 5.97 -0.31
C ASP A 58 -4.66 6.08 -1.32
N GLU A 59 -4.51 5.41 -2.46
CA GLU A 59 -5.54 5.20 -3.47
C GLU A 59 -6.02 3.74 -3.50
N SER A 60 -7.29 3.51 -3.14
CA SER A 60 -7.94 2.21 -3.28
C SER A 60 -8.82 2.14 -4.52
N ARG A 61 -8.76 1.03 -5.26
CA ARG A 61 -9.61 0.78 -6.43
C ARG A 61 -10.74 -0.20 -6.11
N PHE A 62 -11.97 0.23 -6.36
CA PHE A 62 -13.18 -0.56 -6.18
C PHE A 62 -13.77 -0.96 -7.54
N SER A 63 -13.97 -2.25 -7.75
CA SER A 63 -14.62 -2.79 -8.95
C SER A 63 -15.93 -3.49 -8.59
N LEU A 64 -16.95 -3.35 -9.45
CA LEU A 64 -18.22 -4.07 -9.30
C LEU A 64 -18.09 -5.58 -9.59
N GLN A 65 -17.04 -5.98 -10.32
CA GLN A 65 -16.72 -7.39 -10.54
C GLN A 65 -15.77 -7.88 -9.45
N SER A 66 -16.18 -8.91 -8.71
CA SER A 66 -15.33 -9.58 -7.72
C SER A 66 -14.53 -10.70 -8.36
N ASP A 67 -13.19 -10.65 -8.32
CA ASP A 67 -12.36 -11.81 -8.65
C ASP A 67 -12.26 -12.75 -7.43
N SER A 68 -13.28 -13.57 -7.23
CA SER A 68 -13.40 -14.46 -6.06
C SER A 68 -12.49 -15.69 -6.10
N ARG A 69 -11.53 -15.77 -7.04
CA ARG A 69 -10.68 -16.95 -7.27
C ARG A 69 -10.02 -17.42 -5.98
N ARG A 70 -10.60 -18.47 -5.38
CA ARG A 70 -10.08 -19.19 -4.22
C ARG A 70 -8.94 -20.10 -4.68
N THR A 71 -7.77 -19.52 -4.91
CA THR A 71 -6.56 -20.28 -5.22
C THR A 71 -5.94 -20.85 -3.93
N PHE A 72 -5.54 -22.12 -3.97
CA PHE A 72 -4.79 -22.77 -2.90
C PHE A 72 -3.44 -23.27 -3.43
N ILE A 73 -2.40 -23.14 -2.61
CA ILE A 73 -1.07 -23.70 -2.87
C ILE A 73 -0.75 -24.75 -1.80
N TRP A 74 0.10 -25.72 -2.14
CA TRP A 74 0.63 -26.69 -1.18
C TRP A 74 1.96 -26.18 -0.66
N ARG A 75 2.06 -25.93 0.66
CA ARG A 75 3.29 -25.42 1.26
C ARG A 75 3.53 -26.00 2.66
N ALA A 76 4.78 -25.92 3.10
CA ALA A 76 5.17 -26.29 4.45
C ALA A 76 4.73 -25.24 5.48
N PRO A 77 4.61 -25.61 6.77
CA PRO A 77 4.48 -24.65 7.86
C PRO A 77 5.67 -23.68 7.90
N GLY A 78 5.45 -22.42 8.31
CA GLY A 78 6.52 -21.41 8.44
C GLY A 78 6.93 -20.71 7.14
N THR A 79 6.72 -21.30 5.96
CA THR A 79 7.18 -20.73 4.68
C THR A 79 6.19 -19.70 4.08
N ARG A 80 5.39 -19.05 4.93
CA ARG A 80 4.22 -18.26 4.50
C ARG A 80 4.56 -17.13 3.52
N TYR A 81 5.71 -16.50 3.72
CA TYR A 81 6.17 -15.31 3.00
C TYR A 81 7.34 -15.60 2.06
N HIS A 82 7.69 -16.87 1.84
CA HIS A 82 8.67 -17.22 0.81
C HIS A 82 8.12 -16.84 -0.57
N GLN A 83 8.97 -16.34 -1.45
CA GLN A 83 8.56 -15.83 -2.76
C GLN A 83 7.76 -16.89 -3.55
N GLU A 84 8.17 -18.17 -3.54
CA GLU A 84 7.44 -19.25 -4.22
C GLU A 84 6.04 -19.54 -3.65
N ASN A 85 5.72 -19.06 -2.44
CA ASN A 85 4.46 -19.29 -1.73
C ASN A 85 3.53 -18.07 -1.72
N THR A 86 3.85 -17.04 -2.51
CA THR A 86 3.11 -15.79 -2.61
C THR A 86 2.51 -15.63 -4.00
N ILE A 87 1.37 -14.96 -4.09
CA ILE A 87 0.79 -14.53 -5.36
C ILE A 87 1.01 -13.03 -5.48
N GLU A 88 1.54 -12.59 -6.63
CA GLU A 88 1.69 -11.17 -6.89
C GLU A 88 0.33 -10.47 -6.86
N ARG A 89 0.25 -9.38 -6.08
CA ARG A 89 -0.87 -8.45 -6.17
C ARG A 89 -0.71 -7.69 -7.49
N HIS A 90 -1.29 -8.18 -8.58
CA HIS A 90 -1.36 -7.41 -9.82
C HIS A 90 -2.06 -6.08 -9.57
N ARG A 91 -1.51 -4.99 -10.12
CA ARG A 91 -2.24 -3.72 -10.23
C ARG A 91 -3.41 -3.96 -11.18
N TYR A 92 -4.62 -3.97 -10.65
CA TYR A 92 -5.85 -4.21 -11.42
C TYR A 92 -5.96 -3.20 -12.57
N GLY A 93 -5.93 -3.68 -13.81
CA GLY A 93 -6.08 -2.89 -15.03
C GLY A 93 -7.52 -2.81 -15.58
N GLY A 94 -8.53 -3.11 -14.76
CA GLY A 94 -9.95 -3.14 -15.16
C GLY A 94 -10.71 -1.87 -14.81
N GLU A 95 -11.94 -1.73 -15.33
CA GLU A 95 -12.90 -0.68 -14.96
C GLU A 95 -13.18 -0.68 -13.46
N GLY A 96 -13.19 0.50 -12.84
CA GLY A 96 -13.40 0.64 -11.40
C GLY A 96 -13.26 2.08 -10.94
N TRP A 97 -13.78 2.36 -9.76
CA TRP A 97 -13.68 3.65 -9.10
C TRP A 97 -12.39 3.70 -8.28
N LEU A 98 -11.60 4.73 -8.49
CA LEU A 98 -10.48 5.07 -7.64
C LEU A 98 -10.99 5.97 -6.51
N VAL A 99 -10.68 5.60 -5.29
CA VAL A 99 -11.02 6.35 -4.08
C VAL A 99 -9.70 6.73 -3.42
N TRP A 100 -9.48 8.02 -3.20
CA TRP A 100 -8.36 8.52 -2.42
C TRP A 100 -8.85 8.98 -1.05
N GLY A 101 -8.04 8.76 -0.02
CA GLY A 101 -8.27 9.30 1.31
C GLY A 101 -6.96 9.53 2.06
N GLY A 102 -7.03 10.38 3.08
CA GLY A 102 -5.95 10.62 4.02
C GLY A 102 -6.43 10.50 5.47
N ILE A 103 -5.57 9.97 6.33
CA ILE A 103 -5.78 9.90 7.78
C ILE A 103 -4.62 10.58 8.50
N ILE A 104 -4.92 11.22 9.62
CA ILE A 104 -3.95 11.82 10.54
C ILE A 104 -4.46 11.57 11.96
N LEU A 105 -3.60 11.64 12.98
CA LEU A 105 -4.05 11.34 14.34
C LEU A 105 -5.20 12.28 14.76
N GLY A 106 -6.37 11.69 15.05
CA GLY A 106 -7.57 12.43 15.48
C GLY A 106 -8.40 13.05 14.36
N SER A 107 -8.03 12.89 13.08
CA SER A 107 -8.80 13.42 11.95
C SER A 107 -8.64 12.60 10.66
N ARG A 108 -9.41 12.93 9.63
CA ARG A 108 -9.34 12.32 8.30
C ARG A 108 -9.80 13.31 7.24
N THR A 109 -9.41 13.08 6.00
CA THR A 109 -9.98 13.79 4.86
C THR A 109 -11.36 13.24 4.51
N ASP A 110 -12.11 14.02 3.73
CA ASP A 110 -13.17 13.44 2.90
C ASP A 110 -12.56 12.50 1.85
N LEU A 111 -13.37 11.53 1.39
CA LEU A 111 -12.95 10.61 0.35
C LEU A 111 -13.16 11.27 -1.02
N HIS A 112 -12.10 11.32 -1.81
CA HIS A 112 -12.18 11.75 -3.21
C HIS A 112 -12.42 10.54 -4.10
N VAL A 113 -13.46 10.58 -4.94
CA VAL A 113 -13.88 9.44 -5.77
C VAL A 113 -13.85 9.84 -7.24
N GLN A 114 -13.20 9.03 -8.07
CA GLN A 114 -13.14 9.24 -9.51
C GLN A 114 -13.13 7.94 -10.30
N SER A 115 -13.66 7.96 -11.52
CA SER A 115 -13.64 6.82 -12.44
C SER A 115 -12.41 6.77 -13.34
N VAL A 116 -11.59 7.84 -13.35
CA VAL A 116 -10.42 7.99 -14.22
C VAL A 116 -9.11 7.61 -13.51
N THR A 117 -8.10 7.26 -14.30
CA THR A 117 -6.75 6.99 -13.80
C THR A 117 -6.15 8.25 -13.17
N MET A 118 -5.52 8.10 -12.01
CA MET A 118 -4.80 9.19 -11.34
C MET A 118 -3.63 9.65 -12.21
N THR A 119 -3.59 10.95 -12.55
CA THR A 119 -2.47 11.60 -13.24
C THR A 119 -1.83 12.61 -12.32
N GLY A 120 -0.59 13.04 -12.60
CA GLY A 120 0.07 14.07 -11.79
C GLY A 120 -0.71 15.38 -11.72
N HIS A 121 -1.46 15.74 -12.77
CA HIS A 121 -2.29 16.95 -12.78
C HIS A 121 -3.47 16.82 -11.83
N ILE A 122 -4.21 15.71 -11.93
CA ILE A 122 -5.33 15.41 -11.02
C ILE A 122 -4.83 15.33 -9.58
N TYR A 123 -3.70 14.66 -9.36
CA TYR A 123 -3.10 14.56 -8.03
C TYR A 123 -2.74 15.93 -7.47
N ARG A 124 -2.18 16.83 -8.28
CA ARG A 124 -1.87 18.18 -7.85
C ARG A 124 -3.13 19.01 -7.56
N ASP A 125 -4.01 19.14 -8.54
CA ASP A 125 -5.16 20.07 -8.50
C ASP A 125 -6.27 19.61 -7.55
N VAL A 126 -6.40 18.30 -7.32
CA VAL A 126 -7.44 17.73 -6.47
C VAL A 126 -6.88 17.28 -5.13
N ILE A 127 -5.86 16.42 -5.15
CA ILE A 127 -5.38 15.83 -3.90
C ILE A 127 -4.58 16.85 -3.08
N LEU A 128 -3.54 17.44 -3.67
CA LEU A 128 -2.69 18.36 -2.93
C LEU A 128 -3.41 19.67 -2.60
N GLU A 129 -3.95 20.35 -3.62
CA GLU A 129 -4.50 21.70 -3.44
C GLU A 129 -5.80 21.73 -2.61
N GLN A 130 -6.66 20.70 -2.70
CA GLN A 130 -7.96 20.72 -2.02
C GLN A 130 -7.97 19.96 -0.70
N HIS A 131 -7.14 18.94 -0.53
CA HIS A 131 -7.15 18.10 0.67
C HIS A 131 -5.90 18.30 1.53
N VAL A 132 -4.71 18.05 0.98
CA VAL A 132 -3.46 18.06 1.78
C VAL A 132 -3.13 19.47 2.28
N ARG A 133 -3.32 20.49 1.44
CA ARG A 133 -3.04 21.90 1.78
C ARG A 133 -3.81 22.40 3.00
N LEU A 134 -5.06 21.96 3.18
CA LEU A 134 -5.89 22.34 4.34
C LEU A 134 -5.25 21.89 5.65
N PHE A 135 -4.73 20.65 5.68
CA PHE A 135 -4.06 20.11 6.85
C PHE A 135 -2.70 20.74 7.07
N ARG A 136 -1.94 21.03 6.00
CA ARG A 136 -0.70 21.82 6.11
C ARG A 136 -0.94 23.18 6.76
N GLY A 137 -2.02 23.87 6.37
CA GLY A 137 -2.41 25.16 6.94
C GLY A 137 -2.81 25.08 8.41
N ALA A 138 -3.48 24.00 8.81
CA ALA A 138 -3.91 23.80 10.21
C ALA A 138 -2.76 23.36 11.14
N MET A 139 -1.86 22.49 10.65
CA MET A 139 -0.81 21.84 11.45
C MET A 139 0.50 22.62 11.49
N GLY A 140 0.73 23.52 10.53
CA GLY A 140 1.98 24.28 10.49
C GLY A 140 3.18 23.44 10.04
N ALA A 141 4.38 23.94 10.31
CA ALA A 141 5.64 23.44 9.74
C ALA A 141 5.99 22.00 10.11
N GLU A 142 5.37 21.45 11.15
CA GLU A 142 5.58 20.06 11.57
C GLU A 142 4.81 19.05 10.71
N PHE A 143 3.89 19.51 9.86
CA PHE A 143 3.10 18.64 8.99
C PHE A 143 3.97 17.87 8.00
N LEU A 144 3.79 16.56 8.00
CA LEU A 144 4.47 15.65 7.08
C LEU A 144 3.44 14.88 6.25
N PHE A 145 3.60 14.91 4.94
CA PHE A 145 2.70 14.22 4.01
C PHE A 145 3.31 12.92 3.50
N MET A 146 2.60 11.80 3.64
CA MET A 146 3.01 10.49 3.14
C MET A 146 2.19 10.08 1.89
N ASP A 147 2.91 9.71 0.83
CA ASP A 147 2.40 9.05 -0.39
C ASP A 147 3.25 7.81 -0.76
N ASP A 148 2.75 6.95 -1.67
CA ASP A 148 3.37 5.66 -1.98
C ASP A 148 4.46 5.71 -3.09
N ASN A 149 4.86 6.92 -3.49
CA ASN A 149 5.83 7.21 -4.54
C ASN A 149 5.44 6.74 -5.95
N VAL A 150 4.16 6.48 -6.25
CA VAL A 150 3.80 6.13 -7.64
C VAL A 150 4.10 7.27 -8.61
N ARG A 151 4.23 6.91 -9.89
CA ARG A 151 4.64 7.85 -10.96
C ARG A 151 3.85 9.17 -10.97
N PRO A 152 2.51 9.19 -10.79
CA PRO A 152 1.77 10.45 -10.67
C PRO A 152 2.25 11.35 -9.53
N HIS A 153 2.54 10.79 -8.36
CA HIS A 153 3.01 11.53 -7.18
C HIS A 153 4.40 12.12 -7.38
N ARG A 154 5.22 11.47 -8.22
CA ARG A 154 6.59 11.90 -8.53
C ARG A 154 6.70 12.71 -9.83
N ALA A 155 5.60 13.28 -10.31
CA ALA A 155 5.63 14.19 -11.46
C ALA A 155 6.16 15.57 -11.06
N ASN A 156 6.90 16.23 -11.95
CA ASN A 156 7.49 17.55 -11.70
C ASN A 156 6.47 18.61 -11.21
N ILE A 157 5.24 18.56 -11.70
CA ILE A 157 4.17 19.46 -11.28
C ILE A 157 3.73 19.25 -9.84
N VAL A 158 3.82 18.00 -9.34
CA VAL A 158 3.50 17.63 -7.96
C VAL A 158 4.63 18.11 -7.06
N ASP A 159 5.89 17.84 -7.42
CA ASP A 159 7.04 18.29 -6.63
C ASP A 159 7.10 19.83 -6.52
N LYS A 160 6.80 20.54 -7.60
CA LYS A 160 6.68 22.02 -7.58
C LYS A 160 5.57 22.51 -6.67
N CYS A 161 4.42 21.83 -6.64
CA CYS A 161 3.29 22.18 -5.78
C CYS A 161 3.63 21.98 -4.30
N LEU A 162 4.24 20.84 -3.96
CA LEU A 162 4.70 20.58 -2.58
C LEU A 162 5.69 21.64 -2.11
N GLN A 163 6.63 22.03 -2.97
CA GLN A 163 7.58 23.11 -2.68
C GLN A 163 6.91 24.47 -2.50
N SER A 164 5.95 24.83 -3.36
CA SER A 164 5.26 26.12 -3.26
C SER A 164 4.35 26.23 -2.04
N GLU A 165 3.81 25.10 -1.58
CA GLU A 165 2.94 25.02 -0.40
C GLU A 165 3.71 24.71 0.89
N ASP A 166 5.05 24.65 0.83
CA ASP A 166 5.93 24.29 1.95
C ASP A 166 5.52 22.97 2.64
N ILE A 167 5.08 22.00 1.84
CA ILE A 167 4.69 20.67 2.30
C ILE A 167 5.89 19.75 2.25
N THR A 168 6.36 19.32 3.42
CA THR A 168 7.40 18.30 3.50
C THR A 168 6.79 16.93 3.23
N ARG A 169 7.39 16.20 2.29
CA ARG A 169 7.01 14.81 2.01
C ARG A 169 7.82 13.86 2.89
N MET A 170 7.17 12.86 3.46
CA MET A 170 7.81 11.75 4.14
C MET A 170 8.59 10.91 3.14
N ASP A 171 9.83 10.56 3.47
CA ASP A 171 10.51 9.50 2.75
C ASP A 171 9.75 8.19 2.97
N TRP A 172 9.45 7.46 1.89
CA TRP A 172 8.67 6.23 1.97
C TRP A 172 9.34 5.09 1.21
N PRO A 173 9.51 3.91 1.82
CA PRO A 173 10.11 2.78 1.12
C PRO A 173 9.10 2.15 0.14
N ALA A 174 9.52 1.93 -1.11
CA ALA A 174 8.66 1.31 -2.13
C ALA A 174 8.11 -0.06 -1.69
N TYR A 175 6.89 -0.38 -2.15
CA TYR A 175 6.20 -1.64 -1.87
C TYR A 175 5.99 -1.91 -0.37
N SER A 176 5.55 -0.90 0.37
CA SER A 176 5.35 -0.98 1.83
C SER A 176 3.93 -0.69 2.30
N PRO A 177 2.90 -1.35 1.72
CA PRO A 177 1.52 -1.15 2.15
C PRO A 177 1.31 -1.56 3.63
N ASP A 178 2.07 -2.54 4.11
CA ASP A 178 2.01 -3.00 5.50
C ASP A 178 2.57 -2.00 6.52
N LEU A 179 3.28 -0.96 6.06
CA LEU A 179 3.72 0.15 6.92
C LEU A 179 2.70 1.31 6.93
N ASN A 180 1.74 1.32 6.00
CA ASN A 180 0.75 2.38 5.87
C ASN A 180 -0.52 2.05 6.68
N PRO A 181 -0.82 2.76 7.79
CA PRO A 181 -1.99 2.47 8.62
C PRO A 181 -3.34 2.62 7.89
N ILE A 182 -3.41 3.40 6.80
CA ILE A 182 -4.66 3.59 6.06
C ILE A 182 -5.14 2.32 5.35
N GLU A 183 -4.25 1.35 5.11
CA GLU A 183 -4.61 0.05 4.51
C GLU A 183 -5.45 -0.83 5.45
N HIS A 184 -5.65 -0.40 6.70
CA HIS A 184 -6.46 -1.07 7.71
C HIS A 184 -7.77 -0.34 8.04
N VAL A 185 -8.09 0.76 7.37
CA VAL A 185 -9.31 1.57 7.53
C VAL A 185 -10.35 1.16 6.49
#